data_AF-A0A951C7G5-F1
#
_entry.id   AF-A0A951C7G5-F1
#
_cell.length_a   1.000
_cell.length_b   1.000
_cell.length_c   1.000
_cell.angle_alpha   90.00
_cell.angle_beta   90.00
_cell.angle_gamma   90.00
#
_symmetry.space_group_name_H-M   'P 1'
#
loop_
_entity.id
_entity.type
_entity.pdbx_description
1 polymer ?
#
loop_
_entity_poly.entity_id
_entity_poly.type
_entity_poly.pdbx_seq_one_letter_code
_entity_poly.pdbx_strand_id
1 'polypeptide(L)'
;MPGGGSWLDLLANDASADDLEAHRQAAQETAGSAAERDAVDVHARRALHLRALLTERRQRTAELGALLDLARRLSGFRDVDALLQEIVTQARRLLSVDVAYLALVEPGGDLRIRVTDGTIGDGLRGTVLSASVGIAGRVAMTGE
;
A
#
# COMPACT_ATOMS: atom_id res chain seq x y z
N MET A 1 11.84 27.05 38.99
CA MET A 1 10.79 26.71 38.01
C MET A 1 10.63 25.21 38.03
N PRO A 2 9.65 24.65 38.75
CA PRO A 2 9.48 23.20 38.76
C PRO A 2 8.91 22.77 37.41
N GLY A 3 9.59 21.82 36.75
CA GLY A 3 9.36 21.42 35.36
C GLY A 3 8.13 20.53 35.17
N GLY A 4 6.94 21.12 35.11
CA GLY A 4 5.78 20.50 34.49
C GLY A 4 5.75 20.90 33.02
N GLY A 5 5.93 19.94 32.10
CA GLY A 5 5.75 20.18 30.67
C GLY A 5 4.37 20.76 30.39
N SER A 6 4.28 21.65 29.40
CA SER A 6 3.00 22.23 28.98
C SER A 6 2.01 21.11 28.60
N TRP A 7 0.70 21.37 28.69
CA TRP A 7 -0.34 20.47 28.14
C TRP A 7 -0.02 20.05 26.70
N LEU A 8 0.58 20.94 25.90
CA LEU A 8 0.99 20.66 24.53
C LEU A 8 2.20 19.72 24.46
N ASP A 9 3.16 19.83 25.40
CA ASP A 9 4.32 18.93 25.44
C ASP A 9 3.89 17.51 25.80
N LEU A 10 2.93 17.36 26.72
CA LEU A 10 2.35 16.07 27.06
C LEU A 10 1.65 15.46 25.84
N LEU A 11 0.85 16.24 25.11
CA LEU A 11 0.22 15.78 23.87
C LEU A 11 1.23 15.44 22.76
N ALA A 12 2.31 16.22 22.63
CA ALA A 12 3.35 15.99 21.64
C ALA A 12 4.13 14.70 21.91
N ASN A 13 4.26 14.30 23.17
CA ASN A 13 4.91 13.06 23.61
C ASN A 13 3.93 11.89 23.82
N ASP A 14 2.70 11.99 23.29
CA ASP A 14 1.69 10.95 23.38
C ASP A 14 1.35 10.49 24.81
N ALA A 15 1.33 11.44 25.74
CA ALA A 15 0.90 11.20 27.12
C ALA A 15 -0.50 10.56 27.19
N SER A 16 -0.67 9.63 28.13
CA SER A 16 -1.93 8.93 28.35
C SER A 16 -3.02 9.82 28.94
N ALA A 17 -4.25 9.32 29.03
CA ALA A 17 -5.31 10.02 29.75
C ALA A 17 -4.92 10.26 31.21
N ASP A 18 -4.29 9.24 31.81
CA ASP A 18 -3.91 9.22 33.21
C ASP A 18 -2.77 10.21 33.48
N ASP A 19 -1.83 10.36 32.55
CA ASP A 19 -0.76 11.37 32.65
C ASP A 19 -1.31 12.80 32.58
N LEU A 20 -2.28 13.05 31.69
CA LEU A 20 -2.95 14.34 31.58
C LEU A 20 -3.78 14.65 32.84
N GLU A 21 -4.40 13.62 33.42
CA GLU A 21 -5.17 13.73 34.65
C GLU A 21 -4.27 13.95 35.87
N ALA A 22 -3.12 13.26 35.95
CA ALA A 22 -2.10 13.50 36.96
C ALA A 22 -1.54 14.93 36.87
N HIS A 23 -1.31 15.42 35.64
CA HIS A 23 -0.90 16.80 35.43
C HIS A 23 -1.98 17.81 35.85
N ARG A 24 -3.27 17.50 35.60
CA ARG A 24 -4.41 18.29 36.10
C ARG A 24 -4.38 18.41 37.62
N GLN A 25 -4.23 17.29 38.31
CA GLN A 25 -4.23 17.22 39.78
C GLN A 25 -3.07 18.02 40.38
N ALA A 26 -1.84 17.83 39.88
CA ALA A 26 -0.67 18.59 40.34
C ALA A 26 -0.83 20.11 40.11
N ALA A 27 -1.43 20.51 38.99
CA ALA A 27 -1.71 21.91 38.70
C ALA A 27 -2.82 22.49 39.60
N GLN A 28 -3.83 21.70 39.98
CA GLN A 28 -4.87 22.12 40.93
C GLN A 28 -4.34 22.35 42.35
N GLU A 29 -3.38 21.53 42.80
CA GLU A 29 -2.74 21.66 44.12
C GLU A 29 -1.90 22.95 44.23
N THR A 30 -1.29 23.36 43.12
CA THR A 30 -0.44 24.56 43.07
C THR A 30 -1.27 25.84 42.82
N ALA A 31 -2.51 25.71 42.36
CA ALA A 31 -3.37 26.86 42.07
C ALA A 31 -3.78 27.62 43.36
N GLY A 32 -3.42 28.90 43.39
CA GLY A 32 -3.64 29.80 44.53
C GLY A 32 -5.05 30.39 44.59
N SER A 33 -5.82 30.34 43.49
CA SER A 33 -7.17 30.89 43.42
C SER A 33 -8.19 29.96 42.76
N ALA A 34 -9.48 30.21 43.00
CA ALA A 34 -10.57 29.49 42.33
C ALA A 34 -10.54 29.69 40.80
N ALA A 35 -10.22 30.90 40.32
CA ALA A 35 -10.11 31.20 38.90
C ALA A 35 -8.97 30.42 38.23
N GLU A 36 -7.85 30.22 38.92
CA GLU A 36 -6.73 29.39 38.42
C GLU A 36 -7.13 27.91 38.33
N ARG A 37 -7.86 27.38 39.32
CA ARG A 37 -8.37 26.00 39.28
C ARG A 37 -9.33 25.77 38.12
N ASP A 38 -10.25 26.71 37.89
CA ASP A 38 -11.18 26.66 36.76
C ASP A 38 -10.42 26.68 35.41
N ALA A 39 -9.38 27.51 35.30
CA ALA A 39 -8.55 27.56 34.11
C ALA A 39 -7.81 26.24 33.86
N VAL A 40 -7.28 25.60 34.91
CA VAL A 40 -6.67 24.27 34.85
C VAL A 40 -7.67 23.24 34.33
N ASP A 41 -8.90 23.23 34.85
CA ASP A 41 -9.95 22.29 34.41
C ASP A 41 -10.42 22.53 32.97
N VAL A 42 -10.44 23.78 32.51
CA VAL A 42 -10.71 24.10 31.10
C VAL A 42 -9.58 23.56 30.21
N HIS A 43 -8.32 23.76 30.59
CA HIS A 43 -7.19 23.27 29.81
C HIS A 43 -7.12 21.75 29.78
N ALA A 44 -7.35 21.08 30.92
CA ALA A 44 -7.38 19.62 30.99
C ALA A 44 -8.45 19.02 30.10
N ARG A 45 -9.68 19.55 30.14
CA ARG A 45 -10.78 19.11 29.26
C ARG A 45 -10.42 19.24 27.78
N ARG A 46 -9.80 20.36 27.38
CA ARG A 46 -9.34 20.56 25.99
C ARG A 46 -8.22 19.58 25.61
N ALA A 47 -7.26 19.34 26.49
CA ALA A 47 -6.17 18.42 26.23
C ALA A 47 -6.68 16.97 26.07
N LEU A 48 -7.57 16.51 26.95
CA LEU A 48 -8.21 15.20 26.85
C LEU A 48 -9.02 15.04 25.56
N HIS A 49 -9.76 16.10 25.16
CA HIS A 49 -10.48 16.09 23.89
C HIS A 49 -9.55 16.01 22.67
N LEU A 50 -8.47 16.80 22.65
CA LEU A 50 -7.48 16.75 21.57
C LEU A 50 -6.81 15.38 21.48
N ARG A 51 -6.44 14.78 22.60
CA ARG A 51 -5.89 13.43 22.65
C ARG A 51 -6.84 12.41 22.02
N ALA A 52 -8.14 12.48 22.36
CA ALA A 52 -9.14 11.58 21.80
C ALA A 52 -9.21 11.72 20.27
N LEU A 53 -9.26 12.95 19.75
CA LEU A 53 -9.25 13.22 18.31
C LEU A 53 -7.98 12.72 17.61
N LEU A 54 -6.80 12.91 18.22
CA LEU A 54 -5.53 12.44 17.67
C LEU A 54 -5.47 10.91 17.63
N THR A 55 -5.95 10.24 18.69
CA THR A 55 -6.00 8.78 18.77
C THR A 55 -6.91 8.22 17.68
N GLU A 56 -8.11 8.77 17.53
CA GLU A 56 -9.07 8.37 16.52
C GLU A 56 -8.54 8.59 15.09
N ARG A 57 -7.87 9.72 14.84
CA ARG A 57 -7.20 9.98 13.55
C ARG A 57 -6.10 8.97 13.26
N ARG A 58 -5.22 8.68 14.22
CA ARG A 58 -4.13 7.69 14.05
C ARG A 58 -4.68 6.30 13.74
N GLN A 59 -5.74 5.89 14.44
CA GLN A 59 -6.40 4.62 14.19
C GLN A 59 -6.94 4.55 12.75
N ARG A 60 -7.64 5.60 12.29
CA ARG A 60 -8.12 5.69 10.90
C ARG A 60 -6.99 5.68 9.88
N THR A 61 -5.88 6.37 10.15
CA THR A 61 -4.71 6.34 9.28
C THR A 61 -4.09 4.95 9.20
N ALA A 62 -4.02 4.21 10.31
CA ALA A 62 -3.54 2.83 10.33
C ALA A 62 -4.49 1.89 9.56
N GLU A 63 -5.80 2.04 9.74
CA GLU A 63 -6.82 1.28 8.99
C GLU A 63 -6.74 1.54 7.49
N LEU A 64 -6.61 2.81 7.07
CA LEU A 64 -6.38 3.17 5.67
C LEU A 64 -5.08 2.60 5.14
N GLY A 65 -3.99 2.65 5.92
CA GLY A 65 -2.71 2.03 5.58
C GLY A 65 -2.85 0.53 5.31
N ALA A 66 -3.55 -0.19 6.18
CA ALA A 66 -3.83 -1.61 6.01
C ALA A 66 -4.70 -1.89 4.77
N LEU A 67 -5.70 -1.06 4.49
CA LEU A 67 -6.53 -1.17 3.28
C LEU A 67 -5.71 -0.89 2.01
N LEU A 68 -4.83 0.11 2.03
CA LEU A 68 -3.92 0.42 0.93
C LEU A 68 -2.93 -0.71 0.69
N ASP A 69 -2.38 -1.31 1.74
CA ASP A 69 -1.48 -2.46 1.62
C ASP A 69 -2.23 -3.70 1.12
N LEU A 70 -3.48 -3.90 1.53
CA LEU A 70 -4.35 -4.93 0.98
C LEU A 70 -4.63 -4.67 -0.50
N ALA A 71 -5.02 -3.44 -0.89
CA ALA A 71 -5.24 -3.07 -2.28
C ALA A 71 -3.96 -3.25 -3.11
N ARG A 72 -2.78 -2.93 -2.56
CA ARG A 72 -1.49 -3.20 -3.18
C ARG A 72 -1.23 -4.69 -3.37
N ARG A 73 -1.48 -5.53 -2.37
CA ARG A 73 -1.37 -7.00 -2.48
C ARG A 73 -2.36 -7.59 -3.48
N LEU A 74 -3.60 -7.10 -3.48
CA LEU A 74 -4.63 -7.46 -4.47
C LEU A 74 -4.28 -6.96 -5.87
N SER A 75 -3.58 -5.84 -6.00
CA SER A 75 -3.04 -5.39 -7.29
C SER A 75 -1.77 -6.16 -7.70
N GLY A 76 -1.02 -6.68 -6.72
CA GLY A 76 0.12 -7.59 -6.88
C GLY A 76 -0.27 -8.99 -7.37
N PHE A 77 -1.56 -9.33 -7.38
CA PHE A 77 -2.11 -10.42 -8.21
C PHE A 77 -1.94 -10.16 -9.72
N ARG A 78 -1.33 -9.03 -10.15
CA ARG A 78 -0.68 -8.87 -11.45
C ARG A 78 0.83 -9.16 -11.37
N ASP A 79 1.19 -10.41 -11.08
CA ASP A 79 2.40 -10.96 -11.68
C ASP A 79 2.05 -11.87 -12.86
N VAL A 80 1.12 -11.38 -13.68
CA VAL A 80 0.74 -12.04 -14.93
C VAL A 80 1.99 -12.22 -15.79
N ASP A 81 2.95 -11.30 -15.74
CA ASP A 81 4.18 -11.44 -16.51
C ASP A 81 5.09 -12.55 -15.97
N ALA A 82 5.29 -12.70 -14.66
CA ALA A 82 6.07 -13.85 -14.16
C ALA A 82 5.33 -15.17 -14.34
N LEU A 83 4.00 -15.19 -14.19
CA LEU A 83 3.21 -16.38 -14.49
C LEU A 83 3.33 -16.78 -15.96
N LEU A 84 3.16 -15.83 -16.89
CA LEU A 84 3.34 -16.08 -18.32
C LEU A 84 4.78 -16.54 -18.60
N GLN A 85 5.77 -15.96 -17.94
CA GLN A 85 7.17 -16.38 -18.05
C GLN A 85 7.39 -17.82 -17.56
N GLU A 86 6.79 -18.20 -16.43
CA GLU A 86 6.85 -19.56 -15.90
C GLU A 86 6.18 -20.56 -16.86
N ILE A 87 5.00 -20.22 -17.39
CA ILE A 87 4.28 -21.05 -18.36
C ILE A 87 5.14 -21.29 -19.60
N VAL A 88 5.73 -20.23 -20.18
CA VAL A 88 6.61 -20.36 -21.34
C VAL A 88 7.83 -21.22 -21.03
N THR A 89 8.43 -21.04 -19.85
CA THR A 89 9.59 -21.83 -19.40
C THR A 89 9.24 -23.31 -19.26
N GLN A 90 8.09 -23.63 -18.67
CA GLN A 90 7.63 -25.00 -18.53
C GLN A 90 7.27 -25.63 -19.87
N ALA A 91 6.55 -24.92 -20.74
CA ALA A 91 6.20 -25.39 -22.07
C ALA A 91 7.45 -25.71 -22.91
N ARG A 92 8.48 -24.85 -22.85
CA ARG A 92 9.77 -25.08 -23.51
C ARG A 92 10.40 -26.39 -23.06
N ARG A 93 10.47 -26.60 -21.74
CA ARG A 93 11.05 -27.82 -21.15
C ARG A 93 10.24 -29.07 -21.49
N LEU A 94 8.92 -29.01 -21.39
CA LEU A 94 8.03 -30.14 -21.65
C LEU A 94 8.10 -30.59 -23.10
N LEU A 95 8.10 -29.64 -24.04
CA LEU A 95 8.14 -29.92 -25.47
C LEU A 95 9.56 -30.14 -26.01
N SER A 96 10.59 -29.96 -25.18
CA SER A 96 12.00 -30.07 -25.55
C SER A 96 12.36 -29.23 -26.78
N VAL A 97 11.84 -27.99 -26.84
CA VAL A 97 12.12 -27.05 -27.92
C VAL A 97 13.16 -26.02 -27.49
N ASP A 98 13.90 -25.46 -28.45
CA ASP A 98 14.96 -24.49 -28.17
C ASP A 98 14.40 -23.13 -27.73
N VAL A 99 13.25 -22.74 -28.27
CA VAL A 99 12.62 -21.42 -28.05
C VAL A 99 11.11 -21.57 -27.88
N ALA A 100 10.53 -20.85 -26.91
CA ALA A 100 9.09 -20.71 -26.74
C ALA A 100 8.72 -19.24 -26.45
N TYR A 101 7.50 -18.85 -26.80
CA TYR A 101 6.97 -17.52 -26.50
C TYR A 101 5.44 -17.54 -26.34
N LEU A 102 4.89 -16.54 -25.65
CA LEU A 102 3.46 -16.27 -25.63
C LEU A 102 3.19 -14.89 -26.23
N ALA A 103 2.28 -14.85 -27.19
CA ALA A 103 1.75 -13.62 -27.76
C ALA A 103 0.30 -13.41 -27.33
N LEU A 104 -0.03 -12.20 -26.91
CA LEU A 104 -1.37 -11.82 -26.48
C LEU A 104 -2.05 -11.04 -27.62
N VAL A 105 -3.34 -11.31 -27.84
CA VAL A 105 -4.16 -10.57 -28.79
C VAL A 105 -4.39 -9.15 -28.26
N GLU A 106 -4.01 -8.16 -29.05
CA GLU A 106 -4.28 -6.76 -28.76
C GLU A 106 -5.68 -6.36 -29.26
N PRO A 107 -6.26 -5.24 -28.77
CA PRO A 107 -7.59 -4.80 -29.19
C PRO A 107 -7.76 -4.61 -30.71
N GLY A 108 -6.65 -4.41 -31.46
CA GLY A 108 -6.63 -4.31 -32.92
C GLY A 108 -6.57 -5.65 -33.66
N GLY A 109 -6.55 -6.78 -32.95
CA GLY A 109 -6.47 -8.14 -33.50
C GLY A 109 -5.04 -8.67 -33.61
N ASP A 110 -4.03 -7.80 -33.76
CA ASP A 110 -2.63 -8.21 -33.84
C ASP A 110 -2.12 -8.86 -32.54
N LEU A 111 -1.08 -9.66 -32.66
CA LEU A 111 -0.52 -10.46 -31.57
C LEU A 111 0.80 -9.84 -31.09
N ARG A 112 0.87 -9.42 -29.83
CA ARG A 112 2.12 -8.92 -29.25
C ARG A 112 2.78 -9.99 -28.40
N ILE A 113 4.03 -10.34 -28.73
CA ILE A 113 4.84 -11.25 -27.92
C ILE A 113 5.12 -10.60 -26.56
N ARG A 114 4.62 -11.19 -25.48
CA ARG A 114 4.73 -10.66 -24.12
C ARG A 114 5.92 -11.21 -23.35
N VAL A 115 6.16 -12.51 -23.51
CA VAL A 115 7.22 -13.27 -22.83
C VAL A 115 7.85 -14.27 -23.80
N THR A 116 9.14 -14.53 -23.61
CA THR A 116 9.95 -15.46 -24.41
C THR A 116 10.84 -16.26 -23.47
N ASP A 117 11.21 -17.47 -23.87
CA ASP A 117 12.21 -18.27 -23.18
C ASP A 117 13.06 -19.02 -24.22
N GLY A 118 14.38 -19.08 -23.99
CA GLY A 118 15.34 -19.73 -24.89
C GLY A 118 15.94 -18.84 -25.98
N THR A 119 15.57 -17.55 -26.02
CA THR A 119 16.11 -16.58 -26.97
C THR A 119 17.43 -15.99 -26.47
N ILE A 120 18.38 -15.76 -27.38
CA ILE A 120 19.59 -14.97 -27.08
C ILE A 120 19.23 -13.49 -27.25
N GLY A 121 18.97 -12.80 -26.14
CA GLY A 121 18.56 -11.39 -26.11
C GLY A 121 17.04 -11.17 -26.23
N ASP A 122 16.64 -9.89 -26.25
CA ASP A 122 15.24 -9.45 -26.16
C ASP A 122 14.54 -9.26 -27.51
N GLY A 123 15.17 -9.65 -28.62
CA GLY A 123 14.72 -9.29 -29.98
C GLY A 123 13.32 -9.76 -30.38
N LEU A 124 12.77 -10.77 -29.69
CA LEU A 124 11.41 -11.27 -29.91
C LEU A 124 10.39 -10.67 -28.93
N ARG A 125 10.82 -10.15 -27.77
CA ARG A 125 9.91 -9.61 -26.78
C ARG A 125 9.40 -8.25 -27.25
N GLY A 126 8.08 -8.07 -27.23
CA GLY A 126 7.42 -6.85 -27.72
C GLY A 126 7.23 -6.78 -29.23
N THR A 127 7.70 -7.78 -30.00
CA THR A 127 7.39 -7.89 -31.43
C THR A 127 5.89 -8.07 -31.63
N VAL A 128 5.34 -7.33 -32.59
CA VAL A 128 3.93 -7.45 -33.01
C VAL A 128 3.88 -8.30 -34.28
N LEU A 129 3.10 -9.37 -34.23
CA LEU A 129 2.80 -10.25 -35.35
C LEU A 129 1.41 -9.89 -35.88
N SER A 130 1.28 -9.77 -37.20
CA SER A 130 -0.04 -9.54 -37.79
C SER A 130 -0.92 -10.77 -37.62
N ALA A 131 -2.16 -10.57 -37.18
CA ALA A 131 -3.15 -11.64 -37.07
C ALA A 131 -3.45 -12.32 -38.43
N SER A 132 -3.24 -11.58 -39.52
CA SER A 132 -3.54 -12.03 -40.88
C SER A 132 -2.41 -12.84 -41.53
N VAL A 133 -1.25 -12.98 -40.87
CA VAL A 133 -0.05 -13.57 -41.48
C VAL A 133 0.62 -14.59 -40.54
N GLY A 134 1.10 -15.68 -41.14
CA GLY A 134 1.90 -16.68 -40.45
C GLY A 134 1.09 -17.69 -39.62
N ILE A 135 1.80 -18.56 -38.90
CA ILE A 135 1.20 -19.65 -38.12
C ILE A 135 0.48 -19.09 -36.89
N ALA A 136 1.10 -18.16 -36.17
CA ALA A 136 0.52 -17.56 -34.96
C ALA A 136 -0.79 -16.81 -35.25
N GLY A 137 -0.85 -16.05 -36.35
CA GLY A 137 -2.05 -15.33 -36.77
C GLY A 137 -3.20 -16.27 -37.12
N ARG A 138 -2.90 -17.39 -37.81
CA ARG A 138 -3.89 -18.42 -38.14
C ARG A 138 -4.51 -19.01 -36.88
N VAL A 139 -3.68 -19.49 -35.94
CA VAL A 139 -4.15 -20.06 -34.67
C VAL A 139 -5.00 -19.05 -33.89
N ALA A 140 -4.62 -17.77 -33.87
CA ALA A 140 -5.40 -16.73 -33.20
C ALA A 140 -6.77 -16.47 -33.86
N MET A 141 -6.88 -16.66 -35.17
CA MET A 141 -8.14 -16.49 -35.92
C MET A 141 -9.04 -17.73 -35.88
N THR A 142 -8.45 -18.94 -35.95
CA THR A 142 -9.21 -20.20 -36.07
C THR A 142 -9.38 -20.91 -34.74
N GLY A 143 -8.50 -20.69 -33.77
CA GLY A 143 -8.42 -21.45 -32.53
C GLY A 143 -7.79 -22.84 -32.69
N GLU A 144 -7.19 -23.14 -33.85
CA GLU A 144 -6.62 -24.44 -34.26
C GLU A 144 -5.21 -24.29 -34.85
#